data_AF-K1T5N9-F1
#
_entry.id   AF-K1T5N9-F1
#
_cell.length_a   1.000
_cell.length_b   1.000
_cell.length_c   1.000
_cell.angle_alpha   90.00
_cell.angle_beta   90.00
_cell.angle_gamma   90.00
#
_symmetry.space_group_name_H-M   'P 1'
#
loop_
_entity.id
_entity.type
_entity.pdbx_description
1 polymer ?
#
loop_
_entity_poly.entity_id
_entity_poly.type
_entity_poly.pdbx_seq_one_letter_code
_entity_poly.pdbx_strand_id
1 'polypeptide(L)'
;MNPAMTWEKFWSIIDRVRAKADMQDEASVKQFLYTELIKLPQDELLGFDCAWQSYRNKANFPRMVAAACIINDGSSDDRFTDFRNWLIMQGYDAYRQALIDPDNLAALNI
;
A
#
# COMPACT_ATOMS: atom_id res chain seq x y z
N MET A 1 -5.33 -9.79 -24.34
CA MET A 1 -4.20 -8.95 -23.87
C MET A 1 -3.89 -9.41 -22.46
N ASN A 2 -2.65 -9.79 -22.16
CA ASN A 2 -2.23 -9.94 -20.77
C ASN A 2 -2.36 -8.57 -20.09
N PRO A 3 -2.86 -8.50 -18.83
CA PRO A 3 -2.84 -7.23 -18.12
C PRO A 3 -1.39 -6.78 -17.97
N ALA A 4 -1.11 -5.53 -18.33
CA ALA A 4 0.23 -4.94 -18.21
C ALA A 4 0.76 -4.99 -16.76
N MET A 5 -0.13 -5.04 -15.78
CA MET A 5 0.21 -5.27 -14.37
C MET A 5 -0.66 -6.38 -13.79
N THR A 6 -0.05 -7.51 -13.44
CA THR A 6 -0.72 -8.57 -12.66
C THR A 6 -0.67 -8.23 -11.18
N TRP A 7 -1.54 -8.86 -10.38
CA TRP A 7 -1.50 -8.66 -8.93
C TRP A 7 -0.18 -9.17 -8.34
N GLU A 8 0.32 -10.33 -8.78
CA GLU A 8 1.60 -10.88 -8.32
C GLU A 8 2.75 -9.90 -8.59
N LYS A 9 2.76 -9.30 -9.78
CA LYS A 9 3.81 -8.36 -10.16
C LYS A 9 3.75 -7.09 -9.30
N PHE A 10 2.56 -6.53 -9.09
CA PHE A 10 2.36 -5.38 -8.21
C PHE A 10 2.92 -5.65 -6.80
N TRP A 11 2.49 -6.73 -6.16
CA TRP A 11 2.95 -7.05 -4.80
C TRP A 11 4.44 -7.41 -4.75
N SER A 12 4.98 -8.05 -5.80
CA SER A 12 6.43 -8.30 -5.88
C SER A 12 7.26 -7.01 -5.89
N ILE A 13 6.75 -5.91 -6.46
CA ILE A 13 7.42 -4.61 -6.42
C ILE A 13 7.42 -4.09 -4.98
N ILE A 14 6.27 -4.14 -4.30
CA ILE A 14 6.16 -3.72 -2.90
C ILE A 14 7.10 -4.53 -2.01
N ASP A 15 7.17 -5.85 -2.17
CA ASP A 15 8.07 -6.71 -1.38
C ASP A 15 9.55 -6.39 -1.62
N ARG A 16 9.94 -6.08 -2.85
CA ARG A 16 11.32 -5.65 -3.15
C ARG A 16 11.67 -4.30 -2.53
N VAL A 17 10.71 -3.39 -2.41
CA VAL A 17 10.90 -2.13 -1.67
C VAL A 17 11.04 -2.42 -0.19
N ARG A 18 10.13 -3.20 0.41
CA ARG A 18 10.15 -3.57 1.83
C ARG A 18 11.43 -4.30 2.26
N ALA A 19 12.03 -5.08 1.36
CA ALA A 19 13.26 -5.80 1.63
C ALA A 19 14.52 -4.90 1.67
N LYS A 20 14.44 -3.65 1.21
CA LYS A 20 15.61 -2.76 1.06
C LYS A 20 15.46 -1.41 1.74
N ALA A 21 14.24 -0.89 1.78
CA ALA A 21 13.94 0.38 2.42
C ALA A 21 13.93 0.23 3.94
N ASP A 22 14.29 1.31 4.62
CA ASP A 22 13.86 1.49 6.00
C ASP A 22 12.38 1.89 5.96
N MET A 23 11.50 0.98 6.40
CA MET A 23 10.06 1.18 6.31
C MET A 23 9.52 2.21 7.30
N GLN A 24 10.34 2.69 8.24
CA GLN A 24 10.01 3.80 9.14
C GLN A 24 10.46 5.17 8.58
N ASP A 25 11.31 5.19 7.54
CA ASP A 25 11.76 6.41 6.87
C ASP A 25 11.04 6.61 5.53
N GLU A 26 10.16 7.60 5.48
CA GLU A 26 9.41 7.97 4.28
C GLU A 26 10.33 8.28 3.08
N ALA A 27 11.48 8.92 3.30
CA ALA A 27 12.40 9.24 2.22
C ALA A 27 13.04 7.97 1.63
N SER A 28 13.42 7.03 2.49
CA SER A 28 13.93 5.71 2.11
C SER A 28 12.90 4.94 1.28
N VAL A 29 11.65 4.83 1.77
CA VAL A 29 10.56 4.14 1.06
C VAL A 29 10.31 4.75 -0.32
N LYS A 30 10.21 6.09 -0.41
CA LYS A 30 10.01 6.80 -1.68
C LYS A 30 11.15 6.54 -2.66
N GLN A 31 12.40 6.58 -2.19
CA GLN A 31 13.58 6.37 -3.02
C GLN A 31 13.61 4.96 -3.63
N PHE A 32 13.34 3.93 -2.82
CA PHE A 32 13.33 2.55 -3.30
C PHE A 32 12.12 2.26 -4.20
N LEU A 33 10.94 2.80 -3.89
CA LEU A 33 9.78 2.67 -4.76
C LEU A 33 10.04 3.32 -6.12
N TYR A 34 10.56 4.54 -6.15
CA TYR A 34 10.97 5.21 -7.40
C TYR A 34 11.94 4.37 -8.21
N THR A 35 12.95 3.79 -7.55
CA THR A 35 13.97 2.94 -8.19
C THR A 35 13.37 1.69 -8.82
N GLU A 36 12.31 1.11 -8.25
CA GLU A 36 11.61 -0.01 -8.88
C GLU A 36 10.70 0.43 -10.02
N LEU A 37 9.99 1.55 -9.86
CA LEU A 37 9.04 2.05 -10.86
C LEU A 37 9.71 2.57 -12.14
N ILE A 38 10.88 3.21 -12.04
CA ILE A 38 11.60 3.72 -13.23
C ILE A 38 12.10 2.62 -14.18
N LYS A 39 12.13 1.37 -13.71
CA LYS A 39 12.52 0.21 -14.53
C LYS A 39 11.35 -0.32 -15.38
N LEU A 40 10.12 0.10 -15.08
CA LEU A 40 8.93 -0.42 -15.73
C LEU A 40 8.75 0.23 -17.13
N PRO A 41 8.34 -0.54 -18.14
CA PRO A 41 7.74 -0.01 -19.35
C PRO A 41 6.51 0.86 -19.04
N GLN A 42 6.16 1.77 -19.95
CA GLN A 42 5.11 2.77 -19.73
C GLN A 42 3.74 2.16 -19.44
N ASP A 43 3.37 1.09 -20.12
CA ASP A 43 2.10 0.38 -19.93
C ASP A 43 2.02 -0.31 -18.56
N GLU A 44 3.14 -0.87 -18.08
CA GLU A 44 3.23 -1.45 -16.75
C GLU A 44 3.24 -0.39 -15.64
N LEU A 45 3.88 0.77 -15.86
CA LEU A 45 3.85 1.89 -14.92
C LEU A 45 2.43 2.44 -14.75
N LEU A 46 1.69 2.60 -15.85
CA LEU A 46 0.27 2.95 -15.81
C LEU A 46 -0.56 1.86 -15.11
N GLY A 47 -0.27 0.59 -15.41
CA GLY A 47 -0.88 -0.54 -14.73
C GLY A 47 -0.63 -0.56 -13.22
N PHE A 48 0.57 -0.16 -12.78
CA PHE A 48 0.90 -0.02 -11.36
C PHE A 48 0.03 1.04 -10.68
N ASP A 49 -0.11 2.22 -11.29
CA ASP A 49 -0.97 3.29 -10.75
C ASP A 49 -2.44 2.86 -10.66
N CYS A 50 -2.96 2.22 -11.72
CA CYS A 50 -4.33 1.68 -11.72
C CYS A 50 -4.54 0.63 -10.61
N ALA A 51 -3.57 -0.28 -10.41
CA ALA A 51 -3.62 -1.28 -9.35
C ALA A 51 -3.57 -0.62 -7.96
N TRP A 52 -2.67 0.35 -7.76
CA TRP A 52 -2.53 1.11 -6.52
C TRP A 52 -3.85 1.79 -6.13
N GLN A 53 -4.49 2.48 -7.07
CA GLN A 53 -5.77 3.13 -6.86
C GLN A 53 -6.90 2.12 -6.59
N SER A 54 -6.90 0.97 -7.26
CA SER A 54 -7.85 -0.12 -6.97
C SER A 54 -7.72 -0.64 -5.55
N TYR A 55 -6.49 -0.85 -5.05
CA TYR A 55 -6.27 -1.28 -3.67
C TYR A 55 -6.65 -0.18 -2.67
N ARG A 56 -6.29 1.09 -2.91
CA ARG A 56 -6.78 2.19 -2.07
C ARG A 56 -8.29 2.25 -1.97
N ASN A 57 -9.00 2.02 -3.07
CA ASN A 57 -10.46 2.04 -3.09
C ASN A 57 -11.06 0.83 -2.35
N LYS A 58 -10.45 -0.35 -2.45
CA LYS A 58 -10.88 -1.54 -1.69
C LYS A 58 -10.72 -1.36 -0.18
N ALA A 59 -9.71 -0.61 0.26
CA ALA A 59 -9.52 -0.23 1.65
C ALA A 59 -10.40 0.95 2.11
N ASN A 60 -11.35 1.42 1.30
CA ASN A 60 -12.26 2.51 1.66
C ASN A 60 -13.61 1.98 2.15
N PHE A 61 -13.70 1.62 3.43
CA PHE A 61 -14.94 1.19 4.06
C PHE A 61 -14.99 1.62 5.54
N PRO A 62 -16.19 1.74 6.16
CA PRO A 62 -16.35 2.38 7.46
C PRO A 62 -15.46 1.84 8.59
N ARG A 63 -15.28 0.50 8.66
CA ARG A 63 -14.42 -0.10 9.70
C ARG A 63 -12.94 0.24 9.48
N MET A 64 -12.48 0.38 8.23
CA MET A 64 -11.11 0.82 7.95
C MET A 64 -10.91 2.30 8.31
N VAL A 65 -11.91 3.15 8.07
CA VAL A 65 -11.89 4.56 8.52
C VAL A 65 -11.78 4.62 10.04
N ALA A 66 -12.58 3.81 10.76
CA ALA A 66 -12.53 3.74 12.22
C ALA A 66 -11.14 3.31 12.72
N ALA A 67 -10.55 2.28 12.12
CA ALA A 67 -9.19 1.83 12.45
C ALA A 67 -8.16 2.95 12.22
N ALA A 68 -8.22 3.64 11.08
CA ALA A 68 -7.35 4.78 10.79
C ALA A 68 -7.50 5.90 11.82
N CYS A 69 -8.73 6.24 12.22
CA CYS A 69 -8.98 7.25 13.25
C CYS A 69 -8.42 6.84 14.61
N ILE A 70 -8.52 5.56 15.00
CA ILE A 70 -7.99 5.10 16.30
C ILE A 70 -6.46 5.14 16.29
N ILE A 71 -5.83 4.59 15.25
CA ILE A 71 -4.37 4.52 15.12
C ILE A 71 -3.74 5.91 15.06
N ASN A 72 -4.37 6.84 14.33
CA ASN A 72 -3.82 8.16 14.06
C ASN A 72 -4.30 9.25 15.03
N ASP A 73 -5.11 8.91 16.05
CA ASP A 73 -5.79 9.88 16.92
C ASP A 73 -6.58 10.93 16.11
N GLY A 74 -7.56 10.43 15.36
CA GLY A 74 -8.36 11.14 14.37
C GLY A 74 -7.85 10.99 12.93
N SER A 75 -8.70 11.31 11.96
CA SER A 75 -8.33 11.29 10.53
C SER A 75 -9.14 12.31 9.74
N SER A 76 -8.45 13.12 8.93
CA SER A 76 -9.04 13.83 7.80
C SER A 76 -9.06 12.93 6.55
N ASP A 77 -9.65 13.40 5.45
CA ASP A 77 -9.63 12.71 4.17
C ASP A 77 -8.19 12.48 3.66
N ASP A 78 -7.31 13.46 3.82
CA ASP A 78 -5.89 13.36 3.45
C ASP A 78 -5.15 12.36 4.34
N ARG A 79 -5.36 12.41 5.66
CA ARG A 79 -4.74 11.44 6.59
C ARG A 79 -5.24 10.01 6.32
N PHE A 80 -6.50 9.84 5.92
CA PHE A 80 -7.03 8.52 5.57
C PHE A 80 -6.49 8.02 4.23
N THR A 81 -6.21 8.95 3.33
CA THR A 81 -5.54 8.70 2.06
C THR A 81 -4.11 8.20 2.32
N ASP A 82 -3.33 8.89 3.14
CA ASP A 82 -1.98 8.46 3.53
C ASP A 82 -1.96 7.13 4.27
N PHE A 83 -2.91 6.91 5.19
CA PHE A 83 -3.07 5.63 5.89
C PHE A 83 -3.25 4.46 4.92
N ARG A 84 -4.09 4.61 3.88
CA ARG A 84 -4.29 3.56 2.88
C ARG A 84 -3.07 3.34 1.98
N ASN A 85 -2.27 4.38 1.72
CA ASN A 85 -0.95 4.21 1.06
C ASN A 85 -0.02 3.38 1.93
N TRP A 86 0.08 3.75 3.20
CA TRP A 86 0.89 3.03 4.18
C TRP A 86 0.45 1.56 4.30
N LEU A 87 -0.86 1.29 4.29
CA LEU A 87 -1.40 -0.07 4.37
C LEU A 87 -0.97 -0.93 3.18
N ILE A 88 -0.97 -0.38 1.96
CA ILE A 88 -0.44 -1.08 0.77
C ILE A 88 1.05 -1.39 0.95
N MET A 89 1.82 -0.45 1.51
CA MET A 89 3.24 -0.64 1.76
C MET A 89 3.57 -1.66 2.85
N GLN A 90 2.58 -2.17 3.60
CA GLN A 90 2.77 -3.30 4.52
C GLN A 90 2.88 -4.65 3.81
N GLY A 91 2.64 -4.70 2.49
CA GLY A 91 2.68 -5.92 1.70
C GLY A 91 1.35 -6.68 1.68
N TYR A 92 1.28 -7.71 0.84
CA TYR A 92 0.02 -8.37 0.49
C TYR A 92 -0.71 -8.98 1.69
N ASP A 93 0.01 -9.73 2.54
CA ASP A 93 -0.62 -10.46 3.63
C ASP A 93 -1.21 -9.52 4.68
N ALA A 94 -0.45 -8.50 5.11
CA ALA A 94 -0.92 -7.49 6.05
C ALA A 94 -2.13 -6.74 5.49
N TYR A 95 -2.04 -6.29 4.23
CA TYR A 95 -3.14 -5.63 3.53
C TYR A 95 -4.40 -6.51 3.49
N ARG A 96 -4.26 -7.79 3.11
CA ARG A 96 -5.38 -8.74 3.01
C ARG A 96 -6.00 -9.01 4.38
N GLN A 97 -5.21 -9.22 5.42
CA GLN A 97 -5.73 -9.45 6.77
C GLN A 97 -6.48 -8.24 7.31
N ALA A 98 -6.00 -7.02 7.03
CA ALA A 98 -6.68 -5.80 7.41
C ALA A 98 -8.02 -5.59 6.67
N LEU A 99 -8.14 -6.07 5.42
CA LEU A 99 -9.43 -6.06 4.70
C LEU A 99 -10.44 -7.04 5.29
N ILE A 100 -9.98 -8.19 5.80
CA ILE A 100 -10.86 -9.17 6.47
C ILE A 100 -11.31 -8.61 7.80
N ASP A 101 -10.35 -8.13 8.60
CA ASP A 101 -10.60 -7.53 9.90
C ASP A 101 -9.56 -6.45 10.20
N PRO A 102 -9.94 -5.15 10.23
CA PRO A 102 -9.02 -4.07 10.54
C PRO A 102 -8.32 -4.19 11.90
N ASP A 103 -8.87 -4.97 12.85
CA ASP A 103 -8.25 -5.20 14.15
C ASP A 103 -6.91 -5.96 14.03
N ASN A 104 -6.70 -6.71 12.94
CA ASN A 104 -5.42 -7.37 12.65
C ASN A 104 -4.25 -6.38 12.51
N LEU A 105 -4.52 -5.09 12.28
CA LEU A 105 -3.49 -4.05 12.25
C LEU A 105 -2.80 -3.88 13.59
N ALA A 106 -3.45 -4.22 14.71
CA ALA A 106 -2.84 -4.16 16.04
C ALA A 106 -1.73 -5.20 16.24
N ALA A 107 -1.65 -6.22 15.39
CA ALA A 107 -0.58 -7.22 15.40
C ALA A 107 0.65 -6.81 14.58
N LEU A 108 0.57 -5.70 13.83
CA LEU A 108 1.72 -5.17 13.11
C LEU A 108 2.66 -4.48 14.11
N ASN A 109 3.94 -4.84 14.07
CA ASN A 109 4.98 -4.05 14.73
C ASN A 109 5.24 -2.82 13.86
N ILE A 110 4.63 -1.70 14.25
CA ILE A 110 4.74 -0.40 13.59
C ILE A 110 5.84 0.45 14.24
#